data_AF-A0A0E0AB12-F1
#
_entry.id   AF-A0A0E0AB12-F1
#
_cell.length_a   1.000
_cell.length_b   1.000
_cell.length_c   1.000
_cell.angle_alpha   90.00
_cell.angle_beta   90.00
_cell.angle_gamma   90.00
#
_symmetry.space_group_name_H-M   'P 1'
#
loop_
_entity.id
_entity.type
_entity.pdbx_description
1 polymer ?
#
loop_
_entity_poly.entity_id
_entity_poly.type
_entity_poly.pdbx_seq_one_letter_code
_entity_poly.pdbx_strand_id
1 'polypeptide(L)'
;MATGPAEILRRWRVPQIEGDVSFGEVQDLVVDRFFDPIEVSWKIKKWLNVGTERRLRKAITDVHAFAMDIVHAWRQSASVQDRDDVLSRFVASDEHSNEVLRDIILSFLIAGRETTSSGLSWFFWLLSSKPDVMARIADEVRTVRKATGTCPGEPFGFDALREMHYLHAACATDDTLPDGTLIHAGWFVTYNAYAMGRLATIWGED
;
A
#
# COMPACT_ATOMS: atom_id res chain seq x y z
N MET A 1 12.57 -12.14 -33.66
CA MET A 1 13.73 -11.80 -32.80
C MET A 1 13.24 -11.85 -31.37
N ALA A 2 13.58 -12.93 -30.66
CA ALA A 2 13.03 -13.24 -29.34
C ALA A 2 13.77 -12.46 -28.26
N THR A 3 13.06 -11.55 -27.58
CA THR A 3 13.52 -10.93 -26.34
C THR A 3 13.43 -11.98 -25.23
N GLY A 4 14.58 -12.35 -24.66
CA GLY A 4 14.65 -13.38 -23.63
C GLY A 4 14.00 -12.92 -22.31
N PRO A 5 13.55 -13.84 -21.44
CA PRO A 5 12.94 -13.51 -20.14
C PRO A 5 13.82 -12.64 -19.23
N ALA A 6 15.15 -12.71 -19.40
CA ALA A 6 16.11 -11.88 -18.67
C ALA A 6 16.09 -10.40 -19.08
N GLU A 7 15.64 -10.07 -20.30
CA GLU A 7 15.59 -8.71 -20.82
C GLU A 7 14.34 -7.96 -20.32
N ILE A 8 13.24 -8.68 -20.13
CA ILE A 8 11.99 -8.16 -19.55
C ILE A 8 12.21 -7.79 -18.08
N LEU A 9 12.94 -8.61 -17.32
CA LEU A 9 13.25 -8.34 -15.91
C LEU A 9 14.21 -7.14 -15.72
N ARG A 10 15.05 -6.81 -16.72
CA ARG A 10 15.90 -5.61 -16.67
C ARG A 10 15.13 -4.32 -16.95
N ARG A 11 14.07 -4.39 -17.76
CA ARG A 11 13.27 -3.23 -18.17
C ARG A 11 12.37 -2.68 -17.05
N TRP A 12 12.07 -3.48 -16.04
CA TRP A 12 11.26 -3.12 -14.87
C TRP A 12 12.07 -2.85 -13.59
N ARG A 13 13.38 -2.56 -13.71
CA ARG A 13 14.17 -2.13 -12.54
C ARG A 13 13.74 -0.70 -12.15
N VAL A 14 12.69 -0.62 -11.33
CA VAL A 14 12.24 0.63 -10.69
C VAL A 14 13.43 1.18 -9.89
N PRO A 15 13.81 2.46 -10.04
CA PRO A 15 14.81 3.06 -9.18
C PRO A 15 14.34 2.89 -7.74
N GLN A 16 15.10 2.15 -6.94
CA GLN A 16 14.84 2.05 -5.51
C GLN A 16 14.98 3.46 -4.95
N ILE A 17 13.87 4.07 -4.57
CA ILE A 17 13.89 5.33 -3.81
C ILE A 17 14.66 4.98 -2.52
N GLU A 18 15.64 5.78 -2.10
CA GLU A 18 16.48 5.45 -0.94
C GLU A 18 15.65 5.21 0.34
N GLY A 19 14.48 5.86 0.43
CA GLY A 19 13.47 5.56 1.45
C GLY A 19 12.92 4.14 1.37
N ASP A 20 12.77 3.57 0.17
CA ASP A 20 12.18 2.26 -0.10
C ASP A 20 12.87 1.14 0.67
N VAL A 21 14.20 1.11 0.65
CA VAL A 21 15.00 0.12 1.39
C VAL A 21 14.92 0.34 2.91
N SER A 22 14.87 1.60 3.33
CA SER A 22 14.88 1.98 4.76
C SER A 22 13.57 1.63 5.46
N PHE A 23 12.41 1.79 4.79
CA PHE A 23 11.11 1.39 5.34
C PHE A 23 11.01 -0.13 5.59
N GLY A 24 11.41 -0.94 4.61
CA GLY A 24 11.42 -2.40 4.76
C GLY A 24 12.34 -2.86 5.89
N GLU A 25 13.54 -2.27 5.99
CA GLU A 25 14.48 -2.56 7.08
C GLU A 25 13.92 -2.18 8.46
N VAL A 26 13.21 -1.03 8.58
CA VAL A 26 12.53 -0.68 9.83
C VAL A 26 11.50 -1.74 10.21
N GLN A 27 10.67 -2.16 9.25
CA GLN A 27 9.61 -3.12 9.51
C GLN A 27 10.16 -4.49 9.92
N ASP A 28 11.13 -5.02 9.18
CA ASP A 28 11.77 -6.30 9.49
C ASP A 28 12.41 -6.29 10.88
N LEU A 29 13.16 -5.23 11.22
CA LEU A 29 13.82 -5.10 12.52
C LEU A 29 12.83 -4.91 13.68
N VAL A 30 11.66 -4.30 13.44
CA VAL A 30 10.59 -4.19 14.44
C VAL A 30 9.89 -5.53 14.63
N VAL A 31 9.65 -6.28 13.56
CA VAL A 31 9.10 -7.64 13.60
C VAL A 31 10.06 -8.58 14.34
N ASP A 32 11.37 -8.48 14.07
CA ASP A 32 12.40 -9.24 14.79
C ASP A 32 12.36 -8.98 16.30
N ARG A 33 12.07 -7.76 16.75
CA ARG A 33 11.86 -7.46 18.18
C ARG A 33 10.66 -8.19 18.75
N PHE A 34 9.58 -8.29 17.97
CA PHE A 34 8.34 -8.96 18.39
C PHE A 34 8.54 -10.47 18.56
N PHE A 35 9.39 -11.07 17.73
CA PHE A 35 9.75 -12.49 17.80
C PHE A 35 10.98 -12.79 18.68
N ASP A 36 11.62 -11.77 19.29
CA ASP A 36 12.75 -12.00 20.18
C ASP A 36 12.27 -12.74 21.44
N PRO A 37 12.79 -13.96 21.73
CA PRO A 37 12.29 -14.79 22.83
C PRO A 37 12.58 -14.19 24.22
N ILE A 38 13.40 -13.15 24.31
CA ILE A 38 13.78 -12.52 25.57
C ILE A 38 13.53 -11.00 25.49
N GLU A 39 12.48 -10.51 26.13
CA GLU A 39 12.07 -9.10 26.10
C GLU A 39 13.16 -8.11 26.58
N VAL A 40 14.12 -8.60 27.38
CA VAL A 40 15.21 -7.77 27.92
C VAL A 40 16.35 -7.62 26.91
N SER A 41 16.50 -8.55 25.97
CA SER A 41 17.65 -8.61 25.05
C SER A 41 17.67 -7.40 24.10
N TRP A 42 16.52 -7.03 23.52
CA TRP A 42 16.42 -5.88 22.63
C TRP A 42 16.56 -4.55 23.40
N LYS A 43 16.08 -4.47 24.66
CA LYS A 43 16.27 -3.30 25.52
C LYS A 43 17.76 -3.07 25.82
N ILE A 44 18.51 -4.15 26.09
CA ILE A 44 19.97 -4.08 26.29
C ILE A 44 20.67 -3.67 25.00
N LYS A 45 20.34 -4.29 23.85
CA LYS A 45 20.88 -3.92 22.54
C LYS A 45 20.59 -2.45 22.20
N LYS A 46 19.41 -1.94 22.58
CA LYS A 46 18.97 -0.56 22.36
C LYS A 46 19.73 0.42 23.24
N TRP A 47 19.96 0.05 24.50
CA TRP A 47 20.76 0.83 25.44
C TRP A 47 22.22 0.92 25.01
N LEU A 48 22.81 -0.21 24.60
CA LEU A 48 24.18 -0.26 24.07
C LEU A 48 24.32 0.33 22.66
N ASN A 49 23.20 0.51 21.94
CA ASN A 49 23.17 0.94 20.54
C ASN A 49 24.05 0.07 19.62
N VAL A 50 23.91 -1.25 19.74
CA VAL A 50 24.73 -2.24 19.00
C VAL A 50 23.84 -3.13 18.13
N GLY A 51 24.38 -3.58 16.99
CA GLY A 51 23.75 -4.57 16.14
C GLY A 51 22.47 -4.08 15.46
N THR A 52 21.40 -4.86 15.59
CA THR A 52 20.08 -4.61 14.98
C THR A 52 19.48 -3.28 15.42
N GLU A 53 19.70 -2.87 16.67
CA GLU A 53 19.16 -1.64 17.24
C GLU A 53 19.82 -0.37 16.67
N ARG A 54 21.12 -0.45 16.36
CA ARG A 54 21.84 0.64 15.68
C ARG A 54 21.35 0.81 14.25
N ARG A 55 21.15 -0.30 13.55
CA ARG A 55 20.60 -0.32 12.18
C ARG A 55 19.19 0.26 12.16
N LEU A 56 18.34 -0.18 13.08
CA LEU A 56 16.97 0.32 13.22
C LEU A 56 16.94 1.82 13.52
N ARG A 57 17.81 2.32 14.42
CA ARG A 57 17.90 3.76 14.67
C ARG A 57 18.29 4.55 13.42
N LYS A 58 19.24 4.03 12.63
CA LYS A 58 19.63 4.65 11.36
C LYS A 58 18.46 4.64 10.37
N ALA A 59 17.84 3.49 10.15
CA ALA A 59 16.73 3.33 9.22
C ALA A 59 15.52 4.22 9.59
N ILE A 60 15.20 4.35 10.90
CA ILE A 60 14.18 5.30 11.38
C ILE A 60 14.57 6.75 11.05
N THR A 61 15.85 7.09 11.21
CA THR A 61 16.35 8.44 10.90
C THR A 61 16.19 8.74 9.42
N ASP A 62 16.54 7.79 8.56
CA ASP A 62 16.44 7.92 7.10
C ASP A 62 14.96 8.03 6.66
N VAL A 63 14.06 7.24 7.26
CA VAL A 63 12.60 7.31 7.04
C VAL A 63 12.03 8.66 7.50
N HIS A 64 12.45 9.17 8.66
CA HIS A 64 12.03 10.48 9.15
C HIS A 64 12.53 11.62 8.25
N ALA A 65 13.76 11.55 7.78
CA ALA A 65 14.34 12.54 6.87
C ALA A 65 13.56 12.57 5.55
N PHE A 66 13.30 11.40 4.96
CA PHE A 66 12.49 11.28 3.75
C PHE A 66 11.09 11.90 3.91
N ALA A 67 10.39 11.60 5.01
CA ALA A 67 9.07 12.18 5.26
C ALA A 67 9.13 13.69 5.51
N MET A 68 10.19 14.19 6.16
CA MET A 68 10.40 15.64 6.33
C MET A 68 10.68 16.34 5.00
N ASP A 69 11.43 15.71 4.10
CA ASP A 69 11.69 16.26 2.77
C ASP A 69 10.38 16.43 1.97
N ILE A 70 9.44 15.48 2.12
CA ILE A 70 8.10 15.59 1.56
C ILE A 70 7.34 16.79 2.16
N VAL A 71 7.34 16.93 3.49
CA VAL A 71 6.69 18.07 4.17
C VAL A 71 7.27 19.40 3.68
N HIS A 72 8.59 19.49 3.56
CA HIS A 72 9.28 20.69 3.10
C HIS A 72 8.95 21.01 1.64
N ALA A 73 8.99 20.02 0.75
CA ALA A 73 8.62 20.19 -0.65
C ALA A 73 7.17 20.68 -0.79
N TRP A 74 6.26 20.19 0.04
CA TRP A 74 4.85 20.59 0.01
C TRP A 74 4.64 22.00 0.52
N ARG A 75 5.19 22.39 1.67
CA ARG A 75 5.07 23.77 2.18
C ARG A 75 5.65 24.80 1.20
N GLN A 76 6.67 24.43 0.44
CA GLN A 76 7.30 25.31 -0.57
C GLN A 76 6.53 25.35 -1.89
N SER A 77 5.66 24.36 -2.16
CA SER A 77 4.84 24.35 -3.37
C SER A 77 3.69 25.37 -3.25
N ALA A 78 3.68 26.38 -4.11
CA ALA A 78 2.67 27.45 -4.13
C ALA A 78 1.22 26.96 -4.43
N SER A 79 1.05 25.68 -4.78
CA SER A 79 -0.22 25.04 -5.12
C SER A 79 -0.98 24.46 -3.92
N VAL A 80 -0.44 24.51 -2.71
CA VAL A 80 -1.15 24.00 -1.50
C VAL A 80 -2.47 24.75 -1.24
N GLN A 81 -2.57 26.03 -1.66
CA GLN A 81 -3.82 26.79 -1.53
C GLN A 81 -4.88 26.43 -2.58
N ASP A 82 -4.51 25.74 -3.66
CA ASP A 82 -5.41 25.44 -4.81
C ASP A 82 -5.73 23.94 -4.93
N ARG A 83 -5.25 23.12 -3.98
CA ARG A 83 -5.55 21.69 -3.88
C ARG A 83 -6.55 21.44 -2.76
N ASP A 84 -7.61 20.71 -3.07
CA ASP A 84 -8.64 20.30 -2.12
C ASP A 84 -8.43 18.83 -1.71
N ASP A 85 -7.24 18.52 -1.21
CA ASP A 85 -6.89 17.18 -0.73
C ASP A 85 -6.73 17.18 0.82
N VAL A 86 -6.87 16.00 1.42
CA VAL A 86 -6.84 15.87 2.89
C VAL A 86 -5.54 16.43 3.48
N LEU A 87 -4.44 16.31 2.75
CA LEU A 87 -3.11 16.71 3.19
C LEU A 87 -2.87 18.22 3.02
N SER A 88 -3.39 18.84 1.96
CA SER A 88 -3.34 20.29 1.79
C SER A 88 -4.12 21.00 2.89
N ARG A 89 -5.23 20.42 3.37
CA ARG A 89 -5.97 20.93 4.54
C ARG A 89 -5.15 20.89 5.83
N PHE A 90 -4.37 19.83 6.05
CA PHE A 90 -3.47 19.74 7.21
C PHE A 90 -2.31 20.73 7.14
N VAL A 91 -1.79 21.03 5.94
CA VAL A 91 -0.72 22.02 5.75
C VAL A 91 -1.26 23.45 5.83
N ALA A 92 -2.48 23.71 5.36
CA ALA A 92 -3.12 25.02 5.39
C ALA A 92 -3.54 25.45 6.81
N SER A 93 -3.84 24.49 7.69
CA SER A 93 -3.95 24.76 9.13
C SER A 93 -2.54 24.92 9.71
N ASP A 94 -2.03 26.16 9.75
CA ASP A 94 -0.69 26.49 10.30
C ASP A 94 -0.52 26.14 11.79
N GLU A 95 -1.51 25.51 12.40
CA GLU A 95 -1.50 24.95 13.75
C GLU A 95 -0.64 23.68 13.89
N HIS A 96 -0.25 23.03 12.78
CA HIS A 96 0.44 21.74 12.82
C HIS A 96 1.95 21.90 12.63
N SER A 97 2.73 21.43 13.61
CA SER A 97 4.18 21.40 13.51
C SER A 97 4.63 20.44 12.40
N ASN A 98 5.82 20.67 11.84
CA ASN A 98 6.34 19.82 10.77
C ASN A 98 6.51 18.36 11.22
N GLU A 99 6.75 18.13 12.51
CA GLU A 99 6.84 16.80 13.11
C GLU A 99 5.50 16.06 13.08
N VAL A 100 4.40 16.76 13.37
CA VAL A 100 3.05 16.17 13.30
C VAL A 100 2.69 15.82 11.86
N LEU A 101 2.99 16.73 10.91
CA LEU A 101 2.76 16.48 9.48
C LEU A 101 3.58 15.28 8.97
N ARG A 102 4.85 15.19 9.38
CA ARG A 102 5.71 14.04 9.09
C ARG A 102 5.08 12.75 9.61
N ASP A 103 4.62 12.73 10.86
CA ASP A 103 4.07 11.53 11.49
C ASP A 103 2.74 11.08 10.82
N ILE A 104 1.92 12.04 10.38
CA ILE A 104 0.72 11.77 9.57
C ILE A 104 1.11 11.15 8.23
N ILE A 105 2.08 11.74 7.51
CA ILE A 105 2.55 11.22 6.21
C ILE A 105 3.13 9.82 6.37
N LEU A 106 3.96 9.59 7.39
CA LEU A 106 4.53 8.28 7.68
C LEU A 106 3.43 7.24 7.93
N SER A 107 2.39 7.61 8.67
CA SER A 107 1.25 6.73 8.93
C SER A 107 0.55 6.32 7.62
N PHE A 108 0.32 7.26 6.71
CA PHE A 108 -0.27 6.96 5.40
C PHE A 108 0.65 6.14 4.50
N LEU A 109 1.95 6.45 4.47
CA LEU A 109 2.93 5.70 3.67
C LEU A 109 3.02 4.25 4.12
N ILE A 110 3.13 4.00 5.43
CA ILE A 110 3.17 2.65 6.01
C ILE A 110 1.87 1.90 5.71
N ALA A 111 0.72 2.55 5.87
CA ALA A 111 -0.57 1.90 5.63
C ALA A 111 -0.78 1.53 4.16
N GLY A 112 -0.42 2.42 3.23
CA GLY A 112 -0.73 2.27 1.81
C GLY A 112 0.26 1.42 1.03
N ARG A 113 1.54 1.41 1.40
CA ARG A 113 2.59 0.84 0.55
C ARG A 113 2.54 -0.70 0.49
N GLU A 114 2.65 -1.37 1.64
CA GLU A 114 2.78 -2.83 1.69
C GLU A 114 1.45 -3.52 1.36
N THR A 115 0.33 -2.94 1.81
CA THR A 115 -1.02 -3.46 1.54
C THR A 115 -1.38 -3.35 0.06
N THR A 116 -1.15 -2.17 -0.55
CA THR A 116 -1.46 -1.94 -1.97
C THR A 116 -0.51 -2.71 -2.87
N SER A 117 0.80 -2.74 -2.57
CA SER A 117 1.79 -3.49 -3.36
C SER A 117 1.46 -4.99 -3.38
N SER A 118 1.14 -5.57 -2.22
CA SER A 118 0.72 -6.97 -2.10
C SER A 118 -0.60 -7.22 -2.83
N GLY A 119 -1.60 -6.35 -2.63
CA GLY A 119 -2.90 -6.45 -3.30
C GLY A 119 -2.79 -6.41 -4.82
N LEU A 120 -2.03 -5.46 -5.37
CA LEU A 120 -1.77 -5.36 -6.80
C LEU A 120 -0.99 -6.55 -7.35
N SER A 121 0.00 -7.04 -6.60
CA SER A 121 0.77 -8.23 -7.01
C SER A 121 -0.13 -9.45 -7.15
N TRP A 122 -0.99 -9.71 -6.16
CA TRP A 122 -1.97 -10.79 -6.22
C TRP A 122 -3.01 -10.58 -7.32
N PHE A 123 -3.51 -9.35 -7.48
CA PHE A 123 -4.46 -9.00 -8.52
C PHE A 123 -3.90 -9.29 -9.91
N PHE A 124 -2.69 -8.81 -10.24
CA PHE A 124 -2.07 -9.06 -11.54
C PHE A 124 -1.73 -10.53 -11.74
N TRP A 125 -1.31 -11.24 -10.69
CA TRP A 125 -1.09 -12.67 -10.76
C TRP A 125 -2.39 -13.44 -11.08
N LEU A 126 -3.50 -13.10 -10.41
CA LEU A 126 -4.82 -13.68 -10.68
C LEU A 126 -5.30 -13.38 -12.11
N LEU A 127 -5.16 -12.14 -12.57
CA LEU A 127 -5.52 -11.76 -13.93
C LEU A 127 -4.68 -12.51 -14.98
N SER A 128 -3.39 -12.74 -14.71
CA SER A 128 -2.52 -13.49 -15.62
C SER A 128 -2.99 -14.94 -15.84
N SER A 129 -3.73 -15.49 -14.87
CA SER A 129 -4.28 -16.86 -14.93
C SER A 129 -5.71 -16.90 -15.52
N LYS A 130 -6.40 -15.76 -15.64
CA LYS A 130 -7.80 -15.64 -16.10
C LYS A 130 -7.91 -14.66 -17.28
N PRO A 131 -7.51 -15.07 -18.50
CA PRO A 131 -7.47 -14.19 -19.67
C PRO A 131 -8.85 -13.67 -20.11
N ASP A 132 -9.91 -14.42 -19.80
CA ASP A 132 -11.30 -14.03 -20.00
C ASP A 132 -11.70 -12.85 -19.10
N VAL A 133 -11.37 -12.91 -17.79
CA VAL A 133 -11.62 -11.82 -16.84
C VAL A 133 -10.82 -10.57 -17.23
N MET A 134 -9.55 -10.76 -17.60
CA MET A 134 -8.70 -9.68 -18.09
C MET A 134 -9.29 -9.01 -19.35
N ALA A 135 -9.82 -9.79 -20.30
CA ALA A 135 -10.45 -9.25 -21.50
C ALA A 135 -11.69 -8.41 -21.16
N ARG A 136 -12.53 -8.87 -20.22
CA ARG A 136 -13.73 -8.15 -19.76
C ARG A 136 -13.37 -6.83 -19.07
N ILE A 137 -12.36 -6.83 -18.19
CA ILE A 137 -11.84 -5.59 -17.59
C ILE A 137 -11.33 -4.63 -18.66
N ALA A 138 -10.54 -5.13 -19.63
CA ALA A 138 -9.99 -4.29 -20.69
C ALA A 138 -11.09 -3.68 -21.57
N ASP A 139 -12.15 -4.43 -21.86
CA ASP A 139 -13.28 -3.94 -22.64
C ASP A 139 -14.12 -2.91 -21.87
N GLU A 140 -14.32 -3.10 -20.56
CA GLU A 140 -14.96 -2.10 -19.70
C GLU A 140 -14.15 -0.79 -19.69
N VAL A 141 -12.84 -0.87 -19.46
CA VAL A 141 -11.94 0.30 -19.45
C VAL A 141 -11.98 1.04 -20.79
N ARG A 142 -11.97 0.31 -21.93
CA ARG A 142 -12.10 0.92 -23.27
C ARG A 142 -13.46 1.60 -23.46
N THR A 143 -14.52 1.01 -22.93
CA THR A 143 -15.89 1.54 -23.05
C THR A 143 -16.03 2.85 -22.28
N VAL A 144 -15.60 2.87 -21.02
CA VAL A 144 -15.59 4.08 -20.18
C VAL A 144 -14.72 5.18 -20.80
N ARG A 145 -13.55 4.82 -21.33
CA ARG A 145 -12.64 5.76 -21.99
C ARG A 145 -13.28 6.43 -23.23
N LYS A 146 -14.02 5.66 -24.04
CA LYS A 146 -14.80 6.21 -25.16
C LYS A 146 -15.95 7.12 -24.69
N ALA A 147 -16.66 6.72 -23.64
CA ALA A 147 -17.79 7.49 -23.11
C ALA A 147 -17.37 8.83 -22.52
N THR A 148 -16.19 8.89 -21.89
CA THR A 148 -15.62 10.09 -21.27
C THR A 148 -14.75 10.93 -22.21
N GLY A 149 -14.46 10.42 -23.41
CA GLY A 149 -13.61 11.10 -24.40
C GLY A 149 -12.14 11.22 -24.00
N THR A 150 -11.66 10.39 -23.05
CA THR A 150 -10.27 10.46 -22.54
C THR A 150 -9.29 9.76 -23.48
N CYS A 151 -8.16 10.39 -23.80
CA CYS A 151 -7.18 9.82 -24.74
C CYS A 151 -6.35 8.70 -24.08
N PRO A 152 -5.94 7.64 -24.80
CA PRO A 152 -5.04 6.62 -24.26
C PRO A 152 -3.79 7.24 -23.62
N GLY A 153 -3.54 6.96 -22.34
CA GLY A 153 -2.44 7.54 -21.56
C GLY A 153 -2.87 8.71 -20.67
N GLU A 154 -4.05 9.28 -20.86
CA GLU A 154 -4.62 10.24 -19.91
C GLU A 154 -5.21 9.51 -18.69
N PRO A 155 -5.00 10.06 -17.48
CA PRO A 155 -5.56 9.53 -16.25
C PRO A 155 -7.09 9.62 -16.27
N PHE A 156 -7.74 8.65 -15.64
CA PHE A 156 -9.19 8.69 -15.46
C PHE A 156 -9.56 9.64 -14.32
N GLY A 157 -10.58 10.46 -14.54
CA GLY A 157 -11.23 11.20 -13.47
C GLY A 157 -11.98 10.28 -12.51
N PHE A 158 -12.32 10.79 -11.32
CA PHE A 158 -13.03 10.01 -10.30
C PHE A 158 -14.36 9.45 -10.79
N ASP A 159 -15.15 10.26 -11.50
CA ASP A 159 -16.44 9.82 -12.05
C ASP A 159 -16.26 8.70 -13.07
N ALA A 160 -15.22 8.78 -13.92
CA ALA A 160 -14.91 7.73 -14.87
C ALA A 160 -14.52 6.41 -14.19
N LEU A 161 -13.75 6.46 -13.09
CA LEU A 161 -13.39 5.27 -12.32
C LEU A 161 -14.62 4.61 -11.68
N ARG A 162 -15.60 5.40 -11.22
CA ARG A 162 -16.85 4.87 -10.63
C ARG A 162 -17.68 4.05 -11.60
N GLU A 163 -17.62 4.35 -12.89
CA GLU A 163 -18.33 3.61 -13.94
C GLU A 163 -17.65 2.27 -14.30
N MET A 164 -16.45 1.99 -13.77
CA MET A 164 -15.74 0.71 -13.99
C MET A 164 -16.21 -0.35 -12.98
N HIS A 165 -17.48 -0.75 -13.08
CA HIS A 165 -18.15 -1.63 -12.13
C HIS A 165 -17.53 -3.02 -12.05
N TYR A 166 -17.12 -3.61 -13.18
CA TYR A 166 -16.50 -4.93 -13.24
C TYR A 166 -15.08 -4.90 -12.67
N LEU A 167 -14.31 -3.84 -12.95
CA LEU A 167 -13.01 -3.62 -12.32
C LEU A 167 -13.15 -3.44 -10.80
N HIS A 168 -14.14 -2.68 -10.33
CA HIS A 168 -14.43 -2.57 -8.90
C HIS A 168 -14.82 -3.90 -8.29
N ALA A 169 -15.66 -4.70 -8.94
CA ALA A 169 -16.03 -6.03 -8.49
C ALA A 169 -14.84 -7.02 -8.48
N ALA A 170 -13.85 -6.82 -9.36
CA ALA A 170 -12.61 -7.59 -9.34
C ALA A 170 -11.67 -7.20 -8.19
N CYS A 171 -11.87 -6.02 -7.58
CA CYS A 171 -11.06 -5.47 -6.49
C CYS A 171 -11.75 -5.51 -5.12
N ALA A 172 -13.08 -5.57 -5.08
CA ALA A 172 -13.88 -5.58 -3.86
C ALA A 172 -14.52 -6.96 -3.66
N THR A 173 -14.56 -7.40 -2.40
CA THR A 173 -15.37 -8.53 -1.98
C THR A 173 -16.55 -7.96 -1.20
N ASP A 174 -17.77 -8.33 -1.57
CA ASP A 174 -18.93 -8.13 -0.70
C ASP A 174 -18.82 -9.13 0.46
N ASP A 175 -19.07 -8.71 1.70
CA ASP A 175 -19.62 -9.67 2.67
C ASP A 175 -20.32 -9.04 3.88
N THR A 176 -21.23 -9.83 4.43
CA THR A 176 -21.85 -9.75 5.76
C THR A 176 -21.84 -11.17 6.32
N LEU A 177 -21.37 -11.38 7.56
CA LEU A 177 -21.21 -12.73 8.14
C LEU A 177 -22.51 -13.58 7.99
N PRO A 178 -22.48 -14.68 7.21
CA PRO A 178 -23.69 -15.41 6.81
C PRO A 178 -24.44 -16.15 7.93
N ASP A 179 -23.86 -16.26 9.13
CA ASP A 179 -24.28 -17.24 10.15
C ASP A 179 -24.93 -16.62 11.40
N GLY A 180 -24.92 -15.29 11.53
CA GLY A 180 -25.48 -14.59 12.70
C GLY A 180 -24.67 -14.75 13.99
N THR A 181 -23.39 -15.15 13.91
CA THR A 181 -22.55 -15.39 15.09
C THR A 181 -22.27 -14.12 15.90
N LEU A 182 -22.56 -14.19 17.20
CA LEU A 182 -22.38 -13.10 18.17
C LEU A 182 -20.95 -13.11 18.75
N ILE A 183 -20.23 -12.00 18.58
CA ILE A 183 -18.87 -11.81 19.13
C ILE A 183 -18.97 -11.08 20.48
N HIS A 184 -18.43 -11.69 21.54
CA HIS A 184 -18.44 -11.13 22.89
C HIS A 184 -17.23 -10.22 23.16
N ALA A 185 -17.37 -9.32 24.14
CA ALA A 185 -16.31 -8.42 24.55
C ALA A 185 -15.08 -9.19 25.08
N GLY A 186 -13.89 -8.85 24.55
CA GLY A 186 -12.61 -9.47 24.92
C GLY A 186 -12.14 -10.59 24.00
N TRP A 187 -12.87 -10.90 22.93
CA TRP A 187 -12.47 -11.91 21.95
C TRP A 187 -11.48 -11.35 20.92
N PHE A 188 -10.39 -12.09 20.71
CA PHE A 188 -9.48 -11.84 19.61
C PHE A 188 -9.97 -12.63 18.39
N VAL A 189 -10.52 -11.92 17.41
CA VAL A 189 -10.97 -12.52 16.14
C VAL A 189 -9.88 -12.29 15.11
N THR A 190 -9.43 -13.38 14.50
CA THR A 190 -8.50 -13.36 13.38
C THR A 190 -9.17 -14.12 12.26
N TYR A 191 -9.13 -13.57 11.06
CA TYR A 191 -9.49 -14.30 9.86
C TYR A 191 -8.30 -14.33 8.93
N ASN A 192 -8.10 -15.47 8.27
CA ASN A 192 -7.06 -15.63 7.30
C ASN A 192 -7.65 -15.35 5.91
N ALA A 193 -7.50 -14.12 5.43
CA ALA A 193 -8.00 -13.72 4.11
C ALA A 193 -7.51 -14.66 2.99
N TYR A 194 -6.29 -15.18 3.10
CA TYR A 194 -5.70 -16.09 2.12
C TYR A 194 -6.39 -17.47 2.09
N ALA A 195 -6.70 -18.05 3.24
CA ALA A 195 -7.41 -19.33 3.35
C ALA A 195 -8.89 -19.18 2.97
N MET A 196 -9.51 -18.08 3.38
CA MET A 196 -10.90 -17.74 3.05
C MET A 196 -11.09 -17.53 1.54
N GLY A 197 -10.13 -16.90 0.87
CA GLY A 197 -10.14 -16.73 -0.60
C GLY A 197 -9.94 -18.01 -1.41
N ARG A 198 -9.75 -19.17 -0.75
CA ARG A 198 -9.54 -20.49 -1.40
C ARG A 198 -10.48 -21.58 -0.89
N LEU A 199 -11.46 -21.20 -0.07
CA LEU A 199 -12.47 -22.13 0.43
C LEU A 199 -13.50 -22.39 -0.66
N ALA A 200 -13.51 -23.61 -1.21
CA ALA A 200 -14.46 -24.03 -2.25
C ALA A 200 -15.93 -23.93 -1.78
N THR A 201 -16.17 -23.99 -0.47
CA THR A 201 -17.50 -23.80 0.12
C THR A 201 -18.04 -22.37 -0.05
N ILE A 202 -17.14 -21.39 -0.21
CA ILE A 202 -17.50 -19.97 -0.38
C ILE A 202 -17.46 -19.58 -1.86
N TRP A 203 -16.45 -20.06 -2.59
CA TRP A 203 -16.16 -19.59 -3.96
C TRP A 203 -16.53 -20.59 -5.08
N GLY A 204 -16.93 -21.82 -4.74
CA GLY A 204 -17.07 -22.94 -5.69
C GLY A 204 -15.74 -23.65 -5.96
N GLU A 205 -15.78 -24.77 -6.70
CA GLU A 205 -14.55 -25.36 -7.26
C GLU A 205 -14.09 -24.50 -8.45
N ASP A 206 -12.77 -24.25 -8.53
CA ASP A 206 -12.12 -23.49 -9.63
C ASP A 206 -12.32 -24.15 -11.01
#